data_AF-A0A1Y2HDU4-F1
#
_entry.id   AF-A0A1Y2HDU4-F1
#
_cell.length_a   1.000
_cell.length_b   1.000
_cell.length_c   1.000
_cell.angle_alpha   90.00
_cell.angle_beta   90.00
_cell.angle_gamma   90.00
#
_symmetry.space_group_name_H-M   'P 1'
#
loop_
_entity.id
_entity.type
_entity.pdbx_description
1 polymer ?
#
loop_
_entity_poly.entity_id
_entity_poly.type
_entity_poly.pdbx_seq_one_letter_code
_entity_poly.pdbx_strand_id
1 'polypeptide(L)'
;LPATYKVDQTHNLAITFKPDGTYTYVTALKCAAVNCMGSGKWEADKEGNTVTLKQKDMQGNNIYQTWQFGAMTRDARVSRIWGNRMVDAMGMFGSVYPLPRESSSWTRSD
;
A
#
# COMPACT_ATOMS: atom_id res chain seq x y z
N LEU A 1 6.34 -3.78 9.52
CA LEU A 1 6.23 -4.66 8.33
C LEU A 1 7.08 -5.90 8.63
N PRO A 2 6.68 -7.16 8.37
CA PRO A 2 5.53 -7.71 7.61
C PRO A 2 4.19 -7.67 8.36
N ALA A 3 3.06 -7.62 7.61
CA ALA A 3 1.67 -7.65 8.11
C ALA A 3 0.63 -7.44 6.98
N THR A 4 -0.64 -7.76 7.25
CA THR A 4 -1.79 -7.33 6.45
C THR A 4 -2.39 -6.05 7.01
N TYR A 5 -2.78 -5.12 6.13
CA TYR A 5 -3.45 -3.87 6.49
C TYR A 5 -4.70 -3.65 5.62
N LYS A 6 -5.79 -3.25 6.25
CA LYS A 6 -6.93 -2.59 5.59
C LYS A 6 -6.58 -1.12 5.42
N VAL A 7 -6.44 -0.68 4.19
CA VAL A 7 -5.85 0.63 3.82
C VAL A 7 -6.92 1.68 3.55
N ASP A 8 -8.11 1.23 3.15
CA ASP A 8 -9.26 2.08 2.97
C ASP A 8 -10.53 1.29 3.33
N GLN A 9 -11.39 1.87 4.16
CA GLN A 9 -12.67 1.30 4.51
C GLN A 9 -13.70 1.45 3.38
N THR A 10 -13.54 2.44 2.50
CA THR A 10 -14.50 2.77 1.43
C THR A 10 -14.32 1.90 0.18
N HIS A 11 -13.09 1.46 -0.10
CA HIS A 11 -12.75 0.74 -1.33
C HIS A 11 -12.45 -0.76 -1.14
N ASN A 12 -12.77 -1.33 0.03
CA ASN A 12 -12.43 -2.72 0.40
C ASN A 12 -10.97 -3.06 0.06
N LEU A 13 -10.05 -2.14 0.36
CA LEU A 13 -8.66 -2.24 -0.03
C LEU A 13 -7.85 -2.87 1.11
N ALA A 14 -7.21 -3.99 0.80
CA ALA A 14 -6.27 -4.65 1.70
C ALA A 14 -4.92 -4.85 1.02
N ILE A 15 -3.84 -4.65 1.78
CA ILE A 15 -2.46 -4.94 1.35
C ILE A 15 -1.79 -5.85 2.36
N THR A 16 -1.08 -6.86 1.89
CA THR A 16 -0.33 -7.82 2.69
C THR A 16 1.14 -7.74 2.34
N PHE A 17 1.95 -7.31 3.29
CA PHE A 17 3.41 -7.29 3.22
C PHE A 17 3.97 -8.61 3.74
N LYS A 18 4.61 -9.38 2.87
CA LYS A 18 5.22 -10.67 3.20
C LYS A 18 6.67 -10.50 3.67
N PRO A 19 7.19 -11.43 4.51
CA PRO A 19 8.57 -11.37 5.00
C PRO A 19 9.64 -11.45 3.90
N ASP A 20 9.31 -12.00 2.73
CA ASP A 20 10.20 -12.18 1.58
C ASP A 20 10.43 -10.88 0.76
N GLY A 21 9.93 -9.74 1.23
CA GLY A 21 10.03 -8.46 0.52
C GLY A 21 9.00 -8.31 -0.62
N THR A 22 8.03 -9.21 -0.72
CA THR A 22 6.90 -9.08 -1.67
C THR A 22 5.63 -8.62 -0.96
N TYR A 23 4.71 -8.03 -1.73
CA TYR A 23 3.38 -7.70 -1.24
C TYR A 23 2.31 -8.17 -2.22
N THR A 24 1.11 -8.37 -1.71
CA THR A 24 -0.11 -8.55 -2.50
C THR A 24 -1.14 -7.54 -2.05
N TYR A 25 -2.00 -7.08 -2.95
CA TYR A 25 -3.13 -6.23 -2.59
C TYR A 25 -4.39 -6.67 -3.32
N VAL A 26 -5.53 -6.38 -2.71
CA VAL A 26 -6.87 -6.60 -3.27
C VAL A 26 -7.60 -5.27 -3.21
N THR A 27 -8.18 -4.84 -4.33
CA THR A 27 -8.91 -3.57 -4.44
C THR A 27 -10.22 -3.73 -5.19
N ALA A 28 -11.27 -3.04 -4.73
CA ALA A 28 -12.52 -2.90 -5.49
C ALA A 28 -12.46 -1.73 -6.48
N LEU A 29 -11.42 -0.88 -6.43
CA LEU A 29 -11.25 0.25 -7.36
C LEU A 29 -10.98 -0.27 -8.77
N LYS A 30 -12.00 -0.14 -9.63
CA LYS A 30 -11.99 -0.40 -11.07
C LYS A 30 -11.41 -1.77 -11.47
N CYS A 31 -12.18 -2.82 -11.17
CA CYS A 31 -12.11 -4.11 -11.87
C CYS A 31 -12.39 -4.05 -13.39
N ALA A 32 -12.55 -2.84 -13.97
CA ALA A 32 -12.70 -2.64 -15.42
C ALA A 32 -11.38 -2.33 -16.15
N ALA A 33 -10.31 -1.94 -15.44
CA ALA A 33 -9.07 -1.45 -16.09
C ALA A 33 -7.76 -2.01 -15.51
N VAL A 34 -7.76 -2.55 -14.28
CA VAL A 34 -6.59 -3.21 -13.65
C VAL A 34 -7.08 -4.42 -12.86
N ASN A 35 -6.26 -5.48 -12.76
CA ASN A 35 -6.59 -6.66 -11.96
C ASN A 35 -7.00 -6.24 -10.54
N CYS A 36 -8.14 -6.73 -10.06
CA CYS A 36 -8.63 -6.50 -8.70
C CYS A 36 -7.69 -7.06 -7.62
N MET A 37 -6.68 -7.83 -8.04
CA MET A 37 -5.60 -8.37 -7.24
C MET A 37 -4.28 -8.10 -7.92
N GLY A 38 -3.32 -7.52 -7.20
CA GLY A 38 -1.98 -7.27 -7.72
C GLY A 38 -0.89 -7.67 -6.73
N SER A 39 0.35 -7.69 -7.20
CA SER A 39 1.51 -8.02 -6.39
C SER A 39 2.74 -7.24 -6.83
N GLY A 40 3.71 -7.14 -5.94
CA GLY A 40 4.95 -6.44 -6.20
C GLY A 40 5.99 -6.66 -5.12
N LYS A 41 7.03 -5.83 -5.13
CA LYS A 41 8.07 -5.79 -4.10
C LYS A 41 7.89 -4.56 -3.22
N TRP A 42 8.23 -4.69 -1.95
CA TRP A 42 8.26 -3.55 -1.03
C TRP A 42 9.63 -3.42 -0.39
N GLU A 43 10.01 -2.17 -0.13
CA GLU A 43 11.22 -1.81 0.58
C GLU A 43 10.84 -0.80 1.66
N ALA A 44 11.33 -0.98 2.88
CA ALA A 44 11.06 -0.06 3.97
C ALA A 44 12.34 0.66 4.39
N ASP A 45 12.24 1.97 4.50
CA ASP A 45 13.23 2.81 5.13
C ASP A 45 12.75 3.17 6.54
N LYS A 46 13.46 2.65 7.54
CA LYS A 46 13.13 2.87 8.95
C LYS A 46 13.49 4.28 9.42
N GLU A 47 14.51 4.90 8.84
CA GLU A 47 14.97 6.23 9.25
C GLU A 47 14.02 7.31 8.74
N GLY A 48 13.62 7.22 7.47
CA GLY A 48 12.60 8.10 6.89
C GLY A 48 11.16 7.76 7.26
N ASN A 49 10.94 6.63 7.95
CA ASN A 49 9.62 6.04 8.22
C ASN A 49 8.79 5.90 6.93
N THR A 50 9.41 5.39 5.86
CA THR A 50 8.76 5.23 4.55
C THR A 50 8.70 3.78 4.08
N VAL A 51 7.76 3.49 3.19
CA VAL A 51 7.70 2.24 2.43
C VAL A 51 7.54 2.55 0.95
N THR A 52 8.37 1.92 0.13
CA THR A 52 8.32 2.00 -1.33
C THR A 52 7.72 0.71 -1.88
N LEU A 53 6.65 0.85 -2.66
CA LEU A 53 5.95 -0.23 -3.35
C LEU A 53 6.36 -0.21 -4.82
N LYS A 54 6.86 -1.33 -5.33
CA LYS A 54 7.33 -1.51 -6.71
C LYS A 54 6.49 -2.58 -7.38
N GLN A 55 5.86 -2.27 -8.51
CA GLN A 55 5.13 -3.26 -9.31
C GLN A 55 5.27 -2.96 -10.81
N LYS A 56 4.67 -3.79 -11.64
CA LYS A 56 4.54 -3.56 -13.08
C LYS A 56 3.08 -3.38 -13.46
N ASP A 57 2.81 -2.49 -14.42
CA ASP A 57 1.50 -2.40 -15.06
C ASP A 57 1.26 -3.59 -16.01
N MET A 58 0.09 -3.64 -16.65
CA MET A 58 -0.26 -4.70 -17.61
C MET A 58 0.63 -4.72 -18.86
N GLN A 59 1.35 -3.63 -19.14
CA GLN A 59 2.28 -3.50 -20.27
C GLN A 59 3.72 -3.81 -19.86
N GLY A 60 3.98 -4.13 -18.58
CA GLY A 60 5.30 -4.42 -18.05
C GLY A 60 6.10 -3.19 -17.61
N ASN A 61 5.53 -1.98 -17.66
CA ASN A 61 6.18 -0.76 -17.20
C ASN A 61 6.21 -0.72 -15.68
N ASN A 62 7.30 -0.19 -15.12
CA ASN A 62 7.42 -0.08 -13.66
C ASN A 62 6.53 1.03 -13.10
N ILE A 63 5.88 0.72 -11.98
CA ILE A 63 5.13 1.65 -11.14
C ILE A 63 5.80 1.66 -9.76
N TYR A 64 6.01 2.87 -9.23
CA TYR A 64 6.55 3.09 -7.90
C TYR A 64 5.62 3.98 -7.08
N GLN A 65 5.46 3.64 -5.79
CA GLN A 65 4.79 4.47 -4.81
C GLN A 65 5.58 4.50 -3.51
N THR A 66 5.93 5.68 -3.02
CA THR A 66 6.57 5.85 -1.71
C THR A 66 5.60 6.49 -0.74
N TRP A 67 5.39 5.81 0.37
CA TRP A 67 4.47 6.22 1.44
C TRP A 67 5.26 6.51 2.70
N GLN A 68 5.08 7.71 3.26
CA GLN A 68 5.54 8.04 4.60
C GLN A 68 4.46 7.67 5.61
N PHE A 69 4.82 6.89 6.62
CA PHE A 69 3.92 6.53 7.70
C PHE A 69 3.75 7.67 8.68
N GLY A 70 2.51 7.86 9.13
CA GLY A 70 2.20 8.79 10.19
C GLY A 70 2.27 8.15 11.57
N ALA A 71 1.49 8.69 12.50
CA ALA A 71 1.46 8.21 13.87
C ALA A 71 0.75 6.85 13.97
N MET A 72 1.22 6.02 14.90
CA MET A 72 0.68 4.70 15.15
C MET A 72 -0.01 4.67 16.52
N THR A 73 -1.28 4.29 16.54
CA THR A 73 -1.94 3.87 17.78
C THR A 73 -1.84 2.37 17.90
N ARG A 74 -1.31 1.89 19.03
CA ARG A 74 -1.37 0.48 19.43
C ARG A 74 -2.37 0.38 20.57
N ASP A 75 -3.62 0.07 20.25
CA ASP A 75 -4.50 -0.48 21.27
C ASP A 75 -4.35 -2.02 21.28
N ALA A 76 -4.83 -2.69 22.32
CA ALA A 76 -4.65 -4.13 22.52
C ALA A 76 -5.33 -5.02 21.46
N ARG A 77 -6.10 -4.43 20.53
CA ARG A 77 -6.90 -5.17 19.53
C ARG A 77 -6.66 -4.72 18.09
N VAL A 78 -6.06 -3.55 17.88
CA VAL A 78 -5.89 -2.92 16.57
C VAL A 78 -4.62 -2.07 16.56
N SER A 79 -3.74 -2.33 15.59
CA SER A 79 -2.66 -1.39 15.25
C SER A 79 -3.10 -0.53 14.07
N ARG A 80 -3.36 0.76 14.31
CA ARG A 80 -3.74 1.72 13.25
C ARG A 80 -2.63 2.73 13.04
N ILE A 81 -2.22 2.91 11.79
CA ILE A 81 -1.28 3.94 11.35
C ILE A 81 -2.10 5.01 10.63
N TRP A 82 -2.13 6.23 11.15
CA TRP A 82 -2.95 7.33 10.59
C TRP A 82 -2.06 8.50 10.18
N GLY A 83 -2.56 9.29 9.22
CA GLY A 83 -1.78 10.39 8.62
C GLY A 83 -0.72 9.91 7.64
N ASN A 84 -0.87 8.71 7.07
CA ASN A 84 -0.01 8.20 6.00
C ASN A 84 -0.14 9.10 4.77
N ARG A 85 0.98 9.35 4.09
CA ARG A 85 1.02 10.21 2.91
C ARG A 85 1.86 9.60 1.81
N MET A 86 1.35 9.62 0.60
CA MET A 86 2.16 9.37 -0.58
C MET A 86 3.08 10.57 -0.79
N VAL A 87 4.38 10.35 -0.68
CA VAL A 87 5.41 11.39 -0.81
C VAL A 87 6.08 11.37 -2.19
N ASP A 88 6.02 10.22 -2.88
CA ASP A 88 6.52 10.09 -4.23
C ASP A 88 5.73 9.02 -5.01
N ALA A 89 5.63 9.18 -6.33
CA ALA A 89 4.99 8.24 -7.23
C ALA A 89 5.56 8.37 -8.65
N MET A 90 5.82 7.23 -9.29
CA MET A 90 6.32 7.16 -10.66
C MET A 90 5.59 6.09 -11.47
N GLY A 91 5.59 6.25 -12.80
CA GLY A 91 4.94 5.35 -13.73
C GLY A 91 3.49 5.73 -14.02
N MET A 92 2.96 5.22 -15.13
CA MET A 92 1.56 5.45 -15.50
C MET A 92 0.65 4.86 -14.41
N PHE A 93 -0.25 5.68 -13.88
CA PHE A 93 -1.10 5.37 -12.72
C PHE A 93 -0.37 5.20 -11.37
N GLY A 94 0.89 5.65 -11.25
CA GLY A 94 1.64 5.59 -9.99
C GLY A 94 0.97 6.33 -8.83
N SER A 95 0.13 7.33 -9.08
CA SER A 95 -0.63 8.00 -8.00
C SER A 95 -1.89 7.25 -7.56
N VAL A 96 -2.24 6.15 -8.24
CA VAL A 96 -3.50 5.40 -8.05
C VAL A 96 -3.24 3.96 -7.63
N TYR A 97 -2.18 3.32 -8.14
CA TYR A 97 -1.85 1.92 -7.86
C TYR A 97 -0.45 1.76 -7.25
N PRO A 98 -0.28 0.83 -6.30
CA PRO A 98 -1.28 -0.12 -5.79
C PRO A 98 -2.31 0.49 -4.83
N LEU A 99 -1.99 1.62 -4.18
CA LEU A 99 -2.87 2.27 -3.21
C LEU A 99 -3.24 3.68 -3.72
N PRO A 100 -4.51 4.09 -3.64
CA PRO A 100 -4.90 5.43 -4.06
C PRO A 100 -4.35 6.48 -3.08
N ARG A 101 -4.03 7.68 -3.58
CA ARG A 101 -3.31 8.74 -2.85
C ARG A 101 -3.94 9.13 -1.51
N GLU A 102 -5.25 9.02 -1.40
CA GLU A 102 -6.08 9.32 -0.23
C GLU A 102 -6.00 8.29 0.89
N SER A 103 -5.28 7.18 0.69
CA SER A 103 -5.07 6.07 1.65
C SER A 103 -4.30 6.48 2.91
N SER A 104 -4.87 7.35 3.72
CA SER A 104 -4.20 8.02 4.84
C SER A 104 -4.21 7.23 6.15
N SER A 105 -4.95 6.12 6.22
CA SER A 105 -5.16 5.36 7.46
C SER A 105 -5.10 3.86 7.21
N TRP A 106 -4.08 3.19 7.72
CA TRP A 106 -3.86 1.75 7.51
C TRP A 106 -4.07 1.00 8.82
N THR A 107 -5.01 0.07 8.82
CA THR A 107 -5.38 -0.70 10.01
C THR A 107 -4.86 -2.12 9.86
N ARG A 108 -3.93 -2.52 10.72
CA ARG A 108 -3.42 -3.90 10.74
C ARG A 108 -4.57 -4.87 10.96
N SER A 109 -4.67 -5.88 10.10
CA SER A 109 -5.55 -7.03 10.31
C SER A 109 -4.71 -8.17 10.86
N ASP A 110 -5.17 -8.76 11.95
CA ASP A 110 -4.58 -9.95 12.57
C ASP A 110 -4.79 -11.19 11.70
#